data_AF-A0A2C1K195-F1
#
_entry.id   AF-A0A2C1K195-F1
#
_cell.length_a   1.000
_cell.length_b   1.000
_cell.length_c   1.000
_cell.angle_alpha   90.00
_cell.angle_beta   90.00
_cell.angle_gamma   90.00
#
_symmetry.space_group_name_H-M   'P 1'
#
loop_
_entity.id
_entity.type
_entity.pdbx_description
1 polymer ?
#
loop_
_entity_poly.entity_id
_entity_poly.type
_entity_poly.pdbx_seq_one_letter_code
_entity_poly.pdbx_strand_id
1 'polypeptide(L)'
;MKAFAIDIKYSVFNNDTEAIMYVIKDNEVEPQEYIFSIPVITFSWSAVSEEDVKFDFYNVFGDKDKEKRLLNEMKKAIRTIEGR
;
A
#
# COMPACT_ATOMS: atom_id res chain seq x y z
N MET A 1 2.46 1.31 17.75
CA MET A 1 1.93 1.67 16.40
C MET A 1 2.59 2.91 15.78
N LYS A 2 3.15 2.81 14.56
CA LYS A 2 3.57 3.96 13.73
C LYS A 2 2.78 3.96 12.41
N ALA A 3 2.35 5.15 11.96
CA ALA A 3 1.63 5.33 10.70
C ALA A 3 2.44 6.24 9.76
N PHE A 4 2.47 5.87 8.48
CA PHE A 4 3.12 6.61 7.41
C PHE A 4 2.08 6.96 6.36
N ALA A 5 2.10 8.19 5.86
CA ALA A 5 1.26 8.63 4.76
C ALA A 5 2.13 8.82 3.51
N ILE A 6 1.72 8.22 2.40
CA ILE A 6 2.41 8.28 1.12
C ILE A 6 1.42 8.82 0.09
N ASP A 7 1.76 9.95 -0.53
CA ASP A 7 1.00 10.47 -1.67
C ASP A 7 1.23 9.57 -2.89
N ILE A 8 0.15 8.98 -3.39
CA ILE A 8 0.15 8.09 -4.56
C ILE A 8 -0.65 8.66 -5.73
N LYS A 9 -1.05 9.95 -5.66
CA LYS A 9 -1.80 10.66 -6.69
C LYS A 9 -1.14 10.54 -8.06
N TYR A 10 0.16 10.84 -8.13
CA TYR A 10 0.90 10.83 -9.40
C TYR A 10 1.41 9.44 -9.77
N SER A 11 1.83 8.62 -8.80
CA SER A 11 2.44 7.32 -9.06
C SER A 11 1.45 6.24 -9.45
N VAL A 12 0.23 6.25 -8.88
CA VAL A 12 -0.82 5.24 -9.13
C VAL A 12 -1.98 5.83 -9.93
N PHE A 13 -2.42 7.04 -9.59
CA PHE A 13 -3.63 7.63 -10.16
C PHE A 13 -3.39 8.61 -11.31
N ASN A 14 -2.15 8.84 -11.76
CA ASN A 14 -1.85 9.79 -12.84
C ASN A 14 -2.47 11.19 -12.64
N ASN A 15 -2.62 11.64 -11.39
CA ASN A 15 -3.29 12.89 -11.04
C ASN A 15 -4.82 12.93 -11.25
N ASP A 16 -5.45 11.81 -11.60
CA ASP A 16 -6.91 11.71 -11.79
C ASP A 16 -7.68 11.82 -10.47
N THR A 17 -7.04 11.50 -9.34
CA THR A 17 -7.67 11.49 -8.01
C THR A 17 -6.62 11.80 -6.95
N GLU A 18 -6.96 12.66 -5.99
CA GLU A 18 -6.15 12.83 -4.77
C GLU A 18 -6.19 11.55 -3.96
N ALA A 19 -5.03 10.91 -3.80
CA ALA A 19 -4.94 9.59 -3.19
C ALA A 19 -3.73 9.52 -2.26
N ILE A 20 -4.00 9.25 -0.99
CA ILE A 20 -3.00 8.99 0.04
C ILE A 20 -3.13 7.52 0.45
N MET A 21 -2.01 6.81 0.43
CA MET A 21 -1.88 5.48 1.02
C MET A 21 -1.31 5.61 2.42
N TYR A 22 -2.06 5.12 3.39
CA TYR A 22 -1.59 4.97 4.77
C TYR A 22 -0.97 3.60 4.95
N VAL A 23 0.20 3.55 5.58
CA VAL A 23 0.89 2.31 5.93
C VAL A 23 1.09 2.31 7.44
N ILE A 24 0.50 1.32 8.10
CA ILE A 24 0.58 1.14 9.55
C ILE A 24 1.41 -0.10 9.80
N LYS A 25 2.40 0.02 10.69
CA LYS A 25 3.10 -1.12 11.28
C LYS A 25 2.91 -1.07 12.79
N ASP A 26 2.25 -2.08 13.34
CA ASP A 26 2.07 -2.15 14.78
C ASP A 26 3.13 -3.04 15.44
N ASN A 27 4.18 -2.41 15.94
CA ASN A 27 5.28 -3.09 16.61
C ASN A 27 4.92 -3.75 17.96
N GLU A 28 3.69 -3.58 18.46
CA GLU A 28 3.29 -4.07 19.79
C GLU A 28 2.36 -5.28 19.74
N VAL A 29 1.39 -5.32 18.82
CA VAL A 29 0.38 -6.39 18.74
C VAL A 29 0.72 -7.40 17.64
N GLU A 30 1.06 -6.93 16.44
CA GLU A 30 1.46 -7.76 15.31
C GLU A 30 2.68 -7.16 14.60
N PRO A 31 3.88 -7.26 15.20
CA PRO A 31 5.08 -6.55 14.75
C PRO A 31 5.57 -6.94 13.35
N GLN A 32 5.01 -8.00 12.78
CA GLN A 32 5.37 -8.51 11.49
C GLN A 32 4.43 -8.04 10.37
N GLU A 33 3.27 -7.45 10.66
CA GLU A 33 2.29 -7.11 9.62
C GLU A 33 2.27 -5.62 9.27
N TYR A 34 2.21 -5.34 7.96
CA TYR A 34 1.97 -4.03 7.38
C TYR A 34 0.52 -3.95 6.94
N ILE A 35 -0.20 -2.93 7.41
CA ILE A 35 -1.56 -2.62 6.96
C ILE A 35 -1.50 -1.42 6.02
N PHE A 36 -1.93 -1.63 4.78
CA PHE A 36 -2.09 -0.61 3.75
C PHE A 36 -3.56 -0.18 3.69
N SER A 37 -3.82 1.12 3.64
CA SER A 37 -5.18 1.65 3.48
C SER A 37 -5.20 2.83 2.51
N ILE A 38 -6.14 2.80 1.57
CA ILE A 38 -6.40 3.88 0.61
C ILE A 38 -7.89 4.23 0.68
N PRO A 39 -8.26 5.24 1.49
CA PRO A 39 -9.67 5.54 1.77
C PRO A 39 -10.49 5.92 0.54
N VAL A 40 -9.92 6.64 -0.43
CA VAL A 40 -10.65 7.16 -1.60
C VAL A 40 -11.20 6.06 -2.52
N ILE A 41 -10.67 4.83 -2.41
CA ILE A 41 -11.15 3.65 -3.13
C ILE A 41 -11.66 2.55 -2.19
N THR A 42 -11.81 2.85 -0.89
CA THR A 42 -12.26 1.88 0.12
C THR A 42 -11.41 0.61 0.16
N PHE A 43 -10.10 0.76 -0.09
CA PHE A 43 -9.16 -0.36 -0.17
C PHE A 43 -8.37 -0.51 1.12
N SER A 44 -8.21 -1.75 1.56
CA SER A 44 -7.26 -2.13 2.59
C SER A 44 -6.62 -3.47 2.26
N TRP A 45 -5.36 -3.62 2.61
CA TRP A 45 -4.61 -4.86 2.43
C TRP A 45 -3.62 -5.04 3.58
N SER A 46 -3.32 -6.28 3.93
CA SER A 46 -2.27 -6.59 4.89
C SER A 46 -1.23 -7.53 4.29
N ALA A 47 0.03 -7.36 4.67
CA ALA A 47 1.13 -8.18 4.21
C ALA A 47 2.20 -8.28 5.30
N VAL A 48 2.84 -9.44 5.44
CA VAL A 48 3.92 -9.64 6.40
C VAL A 48 5.26 -9.16 5.85
N SER A 49 5.46 -9.34 4.55
CA SER A 49 6.70 -8.97 3.87
C SER A 49 6.45 -8.40 2.47
N GLU A 50 7.51 -7.94 1.81
CA GLU A 50 7.44 -7.49 0.41
C GLU A 50 6.98 -8.62 -0.54
N GLU A 51 7.31 -9.87 -0.24
CA GLU A 51 6.96 -11.04 -1.06
C GLU A 51 5.46 -11.34 -1.01
N ASP A 52 4.81 -11.00 0.10
CA ASP A 52 3.38 -11.20 0.33
C ASP A 52 2.50 -10.13 -0.35
N VAL A 53 3.11 -9.06 -0.87
CA VAL A 53 2.40 -8.00 -1.61
C VAL A 53 2.11 -8.49 -3.03
N LYS A 54 0.96 -9.17 -3.18
CA LYS A 54 0.43 -9.67 -4.45
C LYS A 54 -1.11 -9.65 -4.48
N PHE A 55 -1.68 -9.32 -5.63
CA PHE A 55 -3.12 -9.37 -5.88
C PHE A 55 -3.44 -10.57 -6.79
N ASP A 56 -3.57 -11.76 -6.21
CA ASP A 56 -3.80 -12.98 -7.01
C ASP A 56 -5.26 -13.08 -7.52
N PHE A 57 -6.21 -12.42 -6.84
CA PHE A 57 -7.67 -12.56 -7.10
C PHE A 57 -8.46 -11.25 -7.08
N TYR A 58 -7.80 -10.11 -6.88
CA TYR A 58 -8.47 -8.82 -6.73
C TYR A 58 -8.28 -7.96 -7.97
N ASN A 59 -9.39 -7.57 -8.59
CA ASN A 59 -9.43 -6.50 -9.58
C ASN A 59 -9.79 -5.20 -8.86
N VAL A 60 -8.83 -4.62 -8.14
CA VAL A 60 -9.02 -3.43 -7.28
C VAL A 60 -9.50 -2.24 -8.11
N PHE A 61 -9.00 -2.12 -9.35
CA PHE A 61 -9.22 -0.93 -10.18
C PHE A 61 -9.94 -1.19 -11.50
N GLY A 62 -10.09 -2.44 -11.95
CA GLY A 62 -10.43 -2.72 -13.34
C GLY A 62 -9.25 -2.57 -14.32
N ASP A 63 -8.09 -2.11 -13.83
CA ASP A 63 -6.93 -1.68 -14.59
C ASP A 63 -5.65 -2.33 -14.01
N LYS A 64 -5.13 -3.32 -14.74
CA LYS A 64 -3.95 -4.09 -14.34
C LYS A 64 -2.67 -3.25 -14.25
N ASP A 65 -2.54 -2.19 -15.04
CA ASP A 65 -1.38 -1.30 -14.97
C ASP A 65 -1.44 -0.40 -13.74
N LYS A 66 -2.63 0.07 -13.37
CA LYS A 66 -2.85 0.78 -12.11
C LYS A 66 -2.59 -0.12 -10.90
N GLU A 67 -3.04 -1.38 -10.95
CA GLU A 67 -2.74 -2.38 -9.91
C GLU A 67 -1.24 -2.65 -9.75
N LYS A 68 -0.53 -2.86 -10.86
CA LYS A 68 0.92 -3.07 -10.83
C LYS A 68 1.66 -1.88 -10.22
N ARG A 69 1.22 -0.65 -10.51
CA ARG A 69 1.77 0.57 -9.90
C ARG A 69 1.49 0.62 -8.40
N LEU A 70 0.28 0.30 -7.97
CA LEU A 70 -0.06 0.22 -6.55
C LEU A 70 0.82 -0.81 -5.82
N LEU A 71 0.95 -2.04 -6.35
CA LEU A 71 1.80 -3.07 -5.77
C LEU A 71 3.25 -2.59 -5.61
N ASN A 72 3.79 -1.89 -6.62
CA ASN A 72 5.13 -1.33 -6.53
C ASN A 72 5.26 -0.27 -5.42
N GLU A 73 4.27 0.60 -5.25
CA GLU A 73 4.29 1.60 -4.17
C GLU A 73 4.16 0.95 -2.79
N MET A 74 3.34 -0.08 -2.63
CA MET A 74 3.26 -0.85 -1.38
C MET A 74 4.61 -1.51 -1.02
N LYS A 75 5.28 -2.13 -1.99
CA LYS A 75 6.61 -2.74 -1.80
C LYS A 75 7.68 -1.70 -1.44
N LYS A 76 7.68 -0.55 -2.11
CA LYS A 76 8.57 0.58 -1.77
C LYS A 76 8.32 1.10 -0.36
N ALA A 77 7.06 1.14 0.08
CA ALA A 77 6.71 1.59 1.42
C ALA A 77 7.32 0.69 2.49
N ILE A 78 7.22 -0.64 2.34
CA ILE A 78 7.87 -1.62 3.24
C ILE A 78 9.37 -1.34 3.34
N ARG A 79 10.08 -1.29 2.19
CA ARG A 79 11.53 -1.01 2.16
C ARG A 79 11.90 0.29 2.86
N THR A 80 11.09 1.32 2.68
CA THR A 80 11.32 2.64 3.29
C THR A 80 11.13 2.60 4.82
N ILE A 81 10.20 1.78 5.30
CA ILE A 81 9.93 1.63 6.73
C ILE A 81 11.00 0.74 7.40
N GLU A 82 11.48 -0.30 6.72
CA GLU A 82 12.51 -1.21 7.25
C GLU A 82 13.92 -0.62 7.21
N GLY A 83 14.23 0.22 6.22
CA GLY A 83 15.51 0.92 6.12
C GLY A 83 15.64 2.16 7.01
N ARG A 84 14.65 2.45 7.87
CA ARG A 84 14.59 3.60 8.79
C ARG A 84 14.66 3.16 10.24
#